data_AF-A0A1G6PZZ5-F1
#
_entry.id   AF-A0A1G6PZZ5-F1
#
_cell.length_a   1.000
_cell.length_b   1.000
_cell.length_c   1.000
_cell.angle_alpha   90.00
_cell.angle_beta   90.00
_cell.angle_gamma   90.00
#
_symmetry.space_group_name_H-M   'P 1'
#
loop_
_entity.id
_entity.type
_entity.pdbx_description
1 polymer ?
#
loop_
_entity_poly.entity_id
_entity_poly.type
_entity_poly.pdbx_seq_one_letter_code
_entity_poly.pdbx_strand_id
1 'polypeptide(L)' 'MVDENLKASELERFARNLENFAKTNPGEEMYYRFHGILEGQIVTLECCGVITSQGAVKLHQQMAEVVRSKRVATQQPGPV' A
#
# COMPACT_ATOMS: atom_id res chain seq x y z
N MET A 1 0.95 -11.32 -23.03
CA MET A 1 1.77 -10.80 -21.90
C MET A 1 1.46 -9.32 -21.78
N VAL A 2 1.31 -8.82 -20.57
CA VAL A 2 1.23 -7.37 -20.31
C VAL A 2 2.56 -6.73 -20.71
N ASP A 3 2.50 -5.52 -21.28
CA ASP A 3 3.68 -4.72 -21.60
C ASP A 3 4.53 -4.51 -20.33
N GLU A 4 5.81 -4.89 -20.35
CA GLU A 4 6.69 -4.74 -19.17
C GLU A 4 6.89 -3.27 -18.79
N ASN A 5 6.79 -2.32 -19.74
CA ASN A 5 6.81 -0.88 -19.43
C ASN A 5 5.56 -0.47 -18.65
N LEU A 6 4.38 -0.98 -19.06
CA LEU A 6 3.13 -0.74 -18.33
C LEU A 6 3.27 -1.26 -16.91
N LYS A 7 3.68 -2.52 -16.74
CA LYS A 7 3.89 -3.13 -15.43
C LYS A 7 4.86 -2.34 -14.56
N ALA A 8 6.01 -1.92 -15.10
CA ALA A 8 6.96 -1.09 -14.36
C ALA A 8 6.30 0.23 -13.89
N SER A 9 5.60 0.92 -14.79
CA SER A 9 4.95 2.20 -14.49
C SER A 9 3.85 2.08 -13.42
N GLU A 10 3.09 0.98 -13.44
CA GLU A 10 2.03 0.68 -12.48
C GLU A 10 2.61 0.38 -11.09
N LEU A 11 3.72 -0.36 -11.02
CA LEU A 11 4.44 -0.66 -9.78
C LEU A 11 5.07 0.58 -9.17
N GLU A 12 5.66 1.46 -9.99
CA GLU A 12 6.17 2.75 -9.52
C GLU A 12 5.04 3.64 -8.99
N ARG A 13 3.88 3.65 -9.64
CA ARG A 13 2.71 4.38 -9.14
C ARG A 13 2.25 3.83 -7.79
N PHE A 14 2.20 2.50 -7.65
CA PHE A 14 1.89 1.87 -6.37
C PHE A 14 2.89 2.27 -5.28
N ALA A 15 4.20 2.23 -5.57
CA ALA A 15 5.23 2.62 -4.61
C ALA A 15 5.06 4.06 -4.12
N ARG A 16 4.82 5.02 -5.03
CA ARG A 16 4.53 6.42 -4.65
C ARG A 16 3.26 6.56 -3.82
N ASN A 17 2.21 5.81 -4.16
CA ASN A 17 0.97 5.83 -3.38
C ASN A 17 1.19 5.25 -1.97
N LEU A 18 2.00 4.19 -1.85
CA LEU A 18 2.36 3.59 -0.58
C LEU A 18 3.16 4.56 0.31
N GLU A 19 4.13 5.28 -0.26
CA GLU A 19 4.86 6.35 0.43
C GLU A 19 3.94 7.48 0.91
N ASN A 20 2.94 7.86 0.10
CA ASN A 20 1.98 8.88 0.49
C ASN A 20 1.03 8.38 1.60
N PHE A 21 0.57 7.14 1.50
CA PHE A 21 -0.17 6.50 2.59
C PHE A 21 0.65 6.45 3.89
N ALA A 22 1.95 6.17 3.80
CA ALA A 22 2.86 6.18 4.94
C ALA A 22 2.96 7.54 5.65
N LYS A 23 2.49 8.64 5.05
CA LYS A 23 2.44 9.98 5.67
C LYS A 23 1.10 10.28 6.35
N THR A 24 0.05 9.49 6.08
CA THR A 24 -1.30 9.70 6.67
C THR A 24 -1.38 9.27 8.14
N ASN A 25 -2.31 9.84 8.91
CA ASN A 25 -2.49 9.52 10.32
C ASN A 25 -3.65 8.52 10.54
N PRO A 26 -3.45 7.39 11.24
CA PRO A 26 -4.53 6.45 11.59
C PRO A 26 -5.72 7.04 12.36
N GLY A 27 -5.56 8.21 12.97
CA GLY A 27 -6.65 8.96 13.61
C GLY A 27 -7.54 9.76 12.65
N GLU A 28 -7.18 9.85 11.37
CA GLU A 28 -7.88 10.64 10.36
C GLU A 28 -8.64 9.76 9.37
N GLU A 29 -9.80 10.23 8.91
CA GLU A 29 -10.60 9.51 7.91
C GLU A 29 -9.83 9.25 6.61
N MET A 30 -8.94 10.18 6.25
CA MET A 30 -8.10 10.07 5.05
C MET A 30 -7.26 8.80 5.05
N TYR A 31 -6.77 8.35 6.21
CA TYR A 31 -6.01 7.11 6.33
C TYR A 31 -6.82 5.90 5.86
N TYR A 32 -8.06 5.75 6.34
CA TYR A 32 -8.90 4.60 6.00
C TYR A 32 -9.33 4.62 4.53
N ARG A 33 -9.63 5.81 3.99
CA ARG A 33 -9.92 5.97 2.56
C ARG A 33 -8.71 5.57 1.72
N PHE A 34 -7.52 6.01 2.09
CA PHE A 34 -6.30 5.72 1.32
C PHE A 34 -5.87 4.25 1.45
N HIS A 35 -6.10 3.62 2.61
CA HIS A 35 -5.94 2.18 2.80
C HIS A 35 -6.77 1.38 1.79
N GLY A 36 -8.07 1.67 1.69
CA GLY A 36 -8.95 1.00 0.73
C GLY A 36 -8.57 1.24 -0.73
N ILE A 37 -8.10 2.45 -1.06
CA ILE A 37 -7.59 2.76 -2.42
C ILE A 37 -6.38 1.88 -2.76
N LEU A 38 -5.43 1.71 -1.85
CA LEU A 38 -4.26 0.84 -2.08
C LEU A 38 -4.65 -0.63 -2.24
N GLU A 39 -5.58 -1.12 -1.41
CA GLU A 39 -6.11 -2.49 -1.55
C GLU A 39 -6.78 -2.69 -2.92
N GLY A 40 -7.64 -1.74 -3.32
CA GLY A 40 -8.30 -1.77 -4.63
C GLY A 40 -7.31 -1.71 -5.79
N GLN A 41 -6.22 -0.94 -5.65
CA GLN A 41 -5.15 -0.89 -6.65
C GLN A 41 -4.48 -2.26 -6.80
N ILE A 42 -4.14 -2.95 -5.71
CA ILE A 42 -3.51 -4.28 -5.77
C ILE A 42 -4.42 -5.28 -6.49
N VAL A 43 -5.71 -5.32 -6.13
CA VAL A 43 -6.70 -6.20 -6.76
C VAL A 43 -6.83 -5.89 -8.26
N THR A 44 -6.87 -4.61 -8.62
CA THR A 44 -6.97 -4.19 -10.03
C THR A 44 -5.75 -4.65 -10.83
N LEU A 45 -4.55 -4.48 -10.29
CA LEU A 45 -3.32 -4.92 -10.94
C LEU A 45 -3.28 -6.43 -11.18
N GLU A 46 -3.77 -7.22 -10.22
CA GLU A 46 -3.87 -8.67 -10.37
C GLU A 46 -4.93 -9.06 -11.41
N CYS A 47 -6.14 -8.50 -11.32
CA CYS A 47 -7.23 -8.79 -12.26
C CYS A 47 -6.88 -8.40 -13.70
N CYS A 48 -6.14 -7.31 -13.90
CA CYS A 48 -5.65 -6.90 -15.21
C CYS A 48 -4.42 -7.69 -15.69
N GLY A 49 -3.93 -8.65 -14.90
CA GLY A 49 -2.77 -9.48 -15.23
C GLY A 49 -1.44 -8.72 -15.25
N VAL A 50 -1.39 -7.52 -14.67
CA VAL A 50 -0.17 -6.70 -14.54
C VAL A 50 0.79 -7.35 -13.56
N ILE A 51 0.24 -7.93 -12.49
CA ILE A 51 0.98 -8.73 -11.51
C ILE A 51 0.35 -10.11 -11.38
N THR A 52 1.13 -11.06 -10.88
CA THR A 52 0.62 -12.38 -10.49
C THR A 52 0.00 -12.32 -9.10
N SER A 53 -0.72 -13.37 -8.69
CA SER A 53 -1.21 -13.52 -7.32
C SER A 53 -0.09 -13.45 -6.27
N GLN A 54 1.09 -14.01 -6.58
CA GLN A 54 2.25 -13.86 -5.71
C GLN A 54 2.75 -12.41 -5.65
N GLY A 55 2.66 -11.68 -6.76
CA GLY A 55 2.91 -10.24 -6.79
C GLY A 55 1.94 -9.47 -5.90
N ALA A 56 0.64 -9.78 -5.97
CA ALA A 56 -0.39 -9.16 -5.12
C ALA A 56 -0.11 -9.39 -3.64
N VAL A 57 0.24 -10.63 -3.24
CA VAL A 57 0.64 -10.95 -1.87
C VAL A 57 1.82 -10.10 -1.40
N LYS A 58 2.85 -9.91 -2.24
CA LYS A 58 4.01 -9.07 -1.89
C LYS A 58 3.60 -7.60 -1.67
N LEU A 59 2.71 -7.06 -2.50
CA LEU A 59 2.24 -5.68 -2.33
C LEU A 59 1.40 -5.52 -1.06
N HIS A 60 0.52 -6.49 -0.75
CA HIS A 60 -0.22 -6.50 0.52
C HIS A 60 0.71 -6.59 1.74
N GLN A 61 1.80 -7.37 1.65
CA GLN A 61 2.80 -7.45 2.72
C GLN A 61 3.48 -6.11 2.98
N GLN A 62 3.93 -5.41 1.94
CA GLN A 62 4.52 -4.07 2.04
C GLN A 62 3.55 -3.07 2.68
N MET A 63 2.28 -3.12 2.27
CA MET A 63 1.23 -2.29 2.87
C MET A 63 1.02 -2.62 4.36
N ALA A 64 0.98 -3.90 4.71
CA ALA A 64 0.84 -4.35 6.09
C ALA A 64 2.04 -3.94 6.98
N GLU A 65 3.25 -3.86 6.42
CA GLU A 65 4.42 -3.32 7.12
C GLU A 65 4.23 -1.85 7.48
N VAL A 66 3.78 -1.02 6.55
CA VAL A 66 3.47 0.41 6.81
C VAL A 66 2.41 0.53 7.90
N VAL A 67 1.35 -0.28 7.86
CA VAL A 67 0.29 -0.29 8.88
C VAL A 67 0.85 -0.69 10.25
N ARG A 68 1.68 -1.73 10.33
CA ARG A 68 2.31 -2.17 11.59
C ARG A 68 3.23 -1.10 12.17
N SER A 69 4.08 -0.48 11.35
CA SER A 69 4.98 0.60 11.79
C SER A 69 4.22 1.79 12.40
N LYS A 70 3.05 2.13 11.85
CA LYS A 70 2.17 3.17 12.40
C LYS A 70 1.51 2.80 13.73
N ARG A 71 1.16 1.52 13.93
CA ARG A 71 0.64 1.03 15.23
C ARG A 71 1.69 1.09 16.32
N VAL A 72 2.94 0.72 16.01
CA VAL A 72 4.06 0.82 16.97
C VAL A 72 4.28 2.28 17.37
N ALA A 73 4.28 3.21 16.41
CA ALA A 73 4.46 4.64 16.67
C ALA A 73 3.35 5.26 17.54
N THR A 74 2.10 4.75 17.43
CA THR A 74 0.96 5.24 18.21
C THR A 74 0.85 4.62 19.61
N GLN A 75 1.63 3.57 19.91
CA GLN A 75 1.65 2.88 21.21
C GLN A 75 2.82 3.29 22.12
N GLN A 76 3.70 4.21 21.71
CA GLN A 76 4.73 4.73 22.62
C GLN A 76 4.09 5.59 23.72
N PRO A 77 4.26 5.24 25.02
CA PRO A 77 3.84 6.09 26.11
C PRO A 77 4.67 7.37 26.07
N GLY A 78 4.02 8.54 26.18
CA GLY A 78 4.72 9.80 26.39
C GLY A 78 5.61 9.75 27.65
N PRO A 79 6.66 10.59 27.73
CA PRO A 79 7.54 10.59 28.90
C PRO A 79 6.72 10.91 30.15
N VAL A 80 6.88 10.05 31.15
CA VAL A 80 6.31 10.20 32.50
C VAL A 80 6.95 11.37 33.23
#